data_AF-A0A380P8N2-F1
#
_entry.id   AF-A0A380P8N2-F1
#
_cell.length_a   1.000
_cell.length_b   1.000
_cell.length_c   1.000
_cell.angle_alpha   90.00
_cell.angle_beta   90.00
_cell.angle_gamma   90.00
#
_symmetry.space_group_name_H-M   'P 1'
#
loop_
_entity.id
_entity.type
_entity.pdbx_description
1 polymer ?
#
loop_
_entity_poly.entity_id
_entity_poly.type
_entity_poly.pdbx_seq_one_letter_code
_entity_poly.pdbx_strand_id
1 'polypeptide(L)' 'MLIVPAHLFESEQAPQLLKYFQNDGIYFQGFIQFSDKLFLDKQASKALLLVQKPGADAVQAEPVMLAKAPDVGQKKRI' A
#
# COMPACT_ATOMS: atom_id res chain seq x y z
N MET A 1 -1.28 0.72 9.88
CA MET A 1 -2.01 0.25 8.68
C MET A 1 -3.07 1.27 8.32
N LEU A 2 -3.14 1.67 7.06
CA LEU A 2 -4.02 2.73 6.59
C LEU A 2 -4.69 2.30 5.28
N ILE A 3 -5.91 2.78 5.03
CA ILE A 3 -6.57 2.66 3.73
C ILE A 3 -6.39 3.99 3.00
N VAL A 4 -5.83 3.94 1.80
CA VAL A 4 -5.46 5.12 1.02
C VAL A 4 -5.95 4.99 -0.43
N PRO A 5 -5.98 6.08 -1.22
CA PRO A 5 -6.23 5.98 -2.67
C PRO A 5 -5.19 5.06 -3.35
N ALA A 6 -5.61 4.23 -4.31
CA ALA A 6 -4.71 3.28 -4.96
C ALA A 6 -3.63 3.98 -5.80
N HIS A 7 -3.92 5.19 -6.30
CA HIS A 7 -3.03 6.04 -7.09
C HIS A 7 -2.22 7.02 -6.23
N LEU A 8 -2.11 6.80 -4.91
CA LEU A 8 -1.37 7.67 -3.98
C LEU A 8 0.07 7.96 -4.47
N PHE A 9 0.75 6.95 -5.01
CA PHE A 9 2.14 7.06 -5.46
C PHE A 9 2.30 7.52 -6.93
N GLU A 10 1.20 7.73 -7.64
CA GLU A 10 1.17 8.31 -8.99
C GLU A 10 0.90 9.82 -8.96
N SER A 11 0.56 10.35 -7.78
CA SER A 11 0.30 11.76 -7.58
C SER A 11 1.58 12.60 -7.55
N GLU A 12 1.46 13.89 -7.83
CA GLU A 12 2.57 14.86 -7.73
C GLU A 12 3.15 14.94 -6.31
N GLN A 13 2.37 14.57 -5.29
CA GLN A 13 2.75 14.60 -3.88
C GLN A 13 3.48 13.33 -3.43
N ALA A 14 3.51 12.28 -4.26
CA ALA A 14 4.14 11.00 -3.92
C ALA A 14 5.62 11.14 -3.49
N PRO A 15 6.47 11.94 -4.16
CA PRO A 15 7.86 12.11 -3.73
C PRO A 15 7.98 12.76 -2.34
N GLN A 16 7.08 13.70 -2.01
CA GLN A 16 7.07 14.37 -0.72
C GLN A 16 6.68 13.39 0.41
N LEU A 17 5.71 12.52 0.14
CA LEU A 17 5.30 11.46 1.07
C LEU A 17 6.44 10.46 1.34
N LEU A 18 7.15 10.03 0.29
CA LEU A 18 8.28 9.11 0.44
C LEU A 18 9.41 9.75 1.25
N LYS A 19 9.71 11.03 1.01
CA LYS A 19 10.68 11.80 1.81
C LYS A 19 10.25 11.90 3.27
N TYR A 20 8.97 12.12 3.54
CA TYR A 20 8.44 12.14 4.90
C TYR A 20 8.67 10.79 5.61
N PHE A 21 8.39 9.67 4.95
CA PHE A 21 8.66 8.35 5.53
C PHE A 21 10.15 8.11 5.80
N GLN A 22 11.03 8.52 4.89
CA GLN A 22 12.47 8.41 5.08
C GLN A 22 12.98 9.27 6.26
N ASN A 23 12.52 10.52 6.36
CA ASN A 23 12.95 11.46 7.40
C ASN A 23 12.48 11.03 8.80
N ASP A 24 11.25 10.53 8.92
CA ASP A 24 10.68 10.09 10.19
C ASP A 24 11.05 8.63 10.52
N GLY A 25 11.90 7.99 9.69
CA GLY A 25 12.35 6.61 9.86
C GLY A 25 11.22 5.57 9.75
N ILE A 26 10.12 5.92 9.10
CA ILE A 26 8.96 5.06 8.93
C ILE A 26 9.27 4.01 7.86
N TYR A 27 9.29 2.75 8.26
CA TYR A 27 9.48 1.63 7.37
C TYR A 27 8.23 1.37 6.55
N PHE A 28 8.41 1.33 5.23
CA PHE A 28 7.37 0.97 4.28
C PHE A 28 7.38 -0.55 4.08
N GLN A 29 6.37 -1.23 4.64
CA GLN A 29 6.34 -2.69 4.69
C GLN A 29 5.56 -3.29 3.53
N GLY A 30 4.62 -2.53 2.95
CA GLY A 30 3.91 -2.99 1.78
C GLY A 30 2.74 -2.11 1.35
N PHE A 31 2.27 -2.39 0.14
CA PHE A 31 1.14 -1.72 -0.47
C PHE A 31 0.33 -2.72 -1.27
N ILE A 32 -0.94 -2.88 -0.88
CA ILE A 32 -1.84 -3.87 -1.49
C ILE A 32 -3.00 -3.11 -2.11
N GLN A 33 -3.02 -3.00 -3.44
CA GLN A 33 -4.16 -2.44 -4.15
C GLN A 33 -5.33 -3.43 -4.10
N PHE A 34 -6.52 -2.95 -3.77
CA PHE A 34 -7.70 -3.79 -3.84
C PHE A 34 -8.09 -4.06 -5.30
N SER A 35 -8.90 -5.10 -5.53
CA SER A 35 -9.42 -5.36 -6.87
C SER A 35 -10.30 -4.20 -7.33
N ASP A 36 -10.12 -3.79 -8.59
CA ASP A 36 -10.92 -2.73 -9.23
C ASP A 36 -12.41 -3.09 -9.24
N LYS A 37 -12.77 -4.38 -9.18
CA LYS A 37 -14.16 -4.84 -9.16
C LYS A 37 -14.89 -4.50 -7.86
N LEU A 38 -14.16 -4.14 -6.81
CA LEU A 38 -14.76 -3.69 -5.54
C LEU A 38 -15.23 -2.24 -5.60
N PHE A 39 -14.89 -1.49 -6.67
CA PHE A 39 -15.21 -0.08 -6.79
C PHE A 39 -15.93 0.18 -8.12
N LEU A 40 -17.00 0.97 -8.07
CA LEU A 40 -17.73 1.38 -9.27
C LEU A 40 -16.90 2.36 -10.12
N ASP A 41 -16.07 3.18 -9.48
CA ASP A 41 -15.19 4.15 -10.10
C ASP A 41 -13.72 3.80 -9.81
N LYS A 42 -12.88 3.83 -10.85
CA LYS A 42 -11.43 3.65 -10.73
C LYS A 42 -10.78 4.72 -9.87
N GLN A 43 -11.29 5.95 -9.88
CA GLN A 43 -10.79 7.03 -9.04
C GLN A 43 -11.07 6.78 -7.55
N ALA A 44 -12.12 5.99 -7.25
CA ALA A 44 -12.45 5.59 -5.89
C ALA A 44 -11.68 4.35 -5.40
N SER A 45 -10.85 3.75 -6.27
CA SER A 45 -10.06 2.57 -5.92
C SER A 45 -9.15 2.85 -4.72
N LYS A 46 -9.14 1.91 -3.78
CA LYS A 46 -8.36 2.01 -2.55
C LYS A 46 -7.27 0.96 -2.49
N ALA A 47 -6.29 1.21 -1.64
CA ALA A 47 -5.22 0.30 -1.31
C ALA A 47 -4.98 0.26 0.19
N LEU A 48 -4.42 -0.85 0.65
CA LEU A 48 -3.90 -1.02 1.99
C LEU A 48 -2.43 -0.60 2.03
N LEU A 49 -2.14 0.42 2.82
CA LEU A 49 -0.80 0.89 3.11
C LEU A 49 -0.31 0.35 4.45
N LEU A 50 0.78 -0.41 4.42
CA LEU A 50 1.44 -1.00 5.57
C LEU A 50 2.73 -0.22 5.87
N VAL A 51 2.73 0.46 7.01
CA VAL A 51 3.86 1.23 7.52
C VAL A 51 4.15 0.84 8.97
N GLN A 52 5.41 0.89 9.36
CA GLN A 52 5.89 0.56 10.70
C GLN A 52 6.82 1.66 11.18
N LYS A 53 6.57 2.18 12.39
CA LYS A 53 7.50 3.11 13.04
C LYS A 53 8.78 2.37 13.43
N PRO A 54 9.94 3.05 13.45
CA PRO A 54 11.18 2.45 13.91
C PRO A 54 11.05 2.12 15.41
N GLY A 55 11.60 0.99 15.82
CA GLY A 55 11.54 0.43 17.17
C GLY A 55 12.53 -0.72 17.30
N ALA A 56 12.74 -1.24 18.51
CA ALA A 56 13.84 -2.15 18.82
C ALA A 56 14.00 -3.33 17.85
N ASP A 57 12.90 -3.92 17.40
CA ASP A 57 12.88 -5.08 16.49
C ASP A 57 12.27 -4.76 15.11
N ALA A 58 12.12 -3.48 14.78
CA ALA A 58 11.51 -3.07 13.53
C ALA A 58 12.53 -3.17 12.38
N VAL A 59 12.21 -3.95 11.36
CA VAL A 59 13.05 -4.16 10.17
C VAL A 59 12.23 -3.81 8.94
N GLN A 60 12.80 -3.00 8.06
CA GLN A 60 12.18 -2.68 6.77
C GLN A 60 12.13 -3.93 5.89
N ALA A 61 10.99 -4.15 5.23
CA ALA A 61 10.86 -5.21 4.24
C ALA A 61 11.72 -4.89 3.00
N GLU A 62 12.65 -5.79 2.68
CA GLU A 62 13.45 -5.75 1.46
C GLU A 62 13.26 -7.06 0.68
N PRO A 63 12.58 -7.05 -0.48
CA PRO A 63 11.91 -5.93 -1.13
C PRO A 63 10.56 -5.57 -0.49
N VAL A 64 10.14 -4.32 -0.67
CA VAL A 64 8.78 -3.88 -0.32
C VAL A 64 7.75 -4.69 -1.12
N MET A 65 6.77 -5.25 -0.43
CA MET A 65 5.70 -6.00 -1.08
C MET A 65 4.70 -5.05 -1.76
N LEU A 66 4.66 -5.07 -3.10
CA LEU A 66 3.61 -4.47 -3.91
C LEU A 66 2.71 -5.58 -4.45
N ALA A 67 1.44 -5.59 -4.05
CA ALA A 67 0.51 -6.63 -4.47
C ALA A 67 -0.82 -6.02 -4.96
N LYS A 68 -1.49 -6.75 -5.86
CA LYS A 68 -2.90 -6.52 -6.18
C LYS A 68 -3.72 -7.66 -5.59
N ALA A 69 -4.68 -7.32 -4.74
CA ALA A 69 -5.55 -8.31 -4.12
C ALA A 69 -6.38 -9.01 -5.20
N PRO A 70 -6.57 -10.34 -5.09
CA PRO A 70 -7.45 -11.06 -6.00
C PRO A 70 -8.90 -10.58 -5.83
N ASP A 71 -9.72 -10.86 -6.83
CA ASP A 71 -11.16 -10.60 -6.75
C ASP A 71 -11.78 -11.40 -5.60
N VAL A 72 -12.44 -10.69 -4.68
CA VAL A 72 -13.18 -11.31 -3.58
C VAL A 72 -14.34 -12.10 -4.19
N GLY A 73 -14.32 -13.42 -4.03
CA GLY A 73 -15.33 -14.34 -4.58
C GLY A 73 -14.79 -15.37 -5.57
N GLN A 74 -13.58 -15.19 -6.11
CA GLN A 74 -12.92 -16.27 -6.86
C GLN A 74 -12.18 -17.19 -5.91
N LYS A 75 -12.86 -18.23 -5.42
CA LYS A 75 -12.16 -19.43 -4.95
C LYS A 75 -11.43 -20.02 -6.17
N LYS A 76 -10.10 -19.84 -6.25
CA LYS A 76 -9.28 -20.72 -7.07
C LYS A 76 -9.44 -22.13 -6.47
N ARG A 77 -10.31 -22.94 -7.09
CA ARG A 77 -10.31 -24.38 -6.89
C ARG A 77 -9.01 -24.88 -7.50
N ILE A 78 -8.04 -25.13 -6.62
CA ILE A 78 -6.94 -26.06 -6.87
C ILE A 78 -7.48 -27.49 -6.80
#